data_AF-A0A662XLI8-F1
#
_entry.id   AF-A0A662XLI8-F1
#
_cell.length_a   1.000
_cell.length_b   1.000
_cell.length_c   1.000
_cell.angle_alpha   90.00
_cell.angle_beta   90.00
_cell.angle_gamma   90.00
#
_symmetry.space_group_name_H-M   'P 1'
#
loop_
_entity.id
_entity.type
_entity.pdbx_description
1 polymer ?
#
loop_
_entity_poly.entity_id
_entity_poly.type
_entity_poly.pdbx_seq_one_letter_code
_entity_poly.pdbx_strand_id
1 'polypeptide(L)'
;MDFLILHPIDGGMAKVPLVFSFHMDVNSDDDFKRHHNSLICVEGDALVTKCSPLATVHIWYEDLLEGNYTARAYMTDDAGATRYLETQPVSFSIGSAEAVETYNSRLVEKSRQDQHFPEDVNILQWAQQQENSHATSESHADSASARFESFESVFSSARSNPDDLVLVVGVKTAVLTNFPRRQAIRETWANKATLPHDVKVFFLGCTPQLDGFKAHDQRRFQHAVDLEKEVYGDLLTEELDCTDSYKSLSDKVKAFHHFGAAEFPQAKFMMLTDDDVYLRVDELVVNLRQDARPLRKYIGEVGDTGLFPFALTPTRDPTHRYFVPKDQYPMSQLWPFAGGPHYVMSMDCTRFIAKNYWRLRSVNGVEDVTTGLWLMATQVRVEPTSTFAILRAPRCKNDVISVAEFSPVGIRSIHANLLQNRNVCRGYDQIVWQWQETVSVWGMLALLEAKSRREPIQLQIEAYTYDIDHSEAVGVTTIISTPTQAGIKVSCLPSSETLSDYSSRVCTQIHLHFPNEVDSPSSCREVAMMLRAHFQRRYQRMEEHRAINNSWLELWRVNLFSTNSEQLHS
;
A
#
# COMPACT_ATOMS: atom_id res chain seq x y z
N MET A 1 -1.27 -29.54 -19.63
CA MET A 1 -0.88 -28.15 -19.89
C MET A 1 -2.02 -27.33 -19.34
N ASP A 2 -1.82 -26.74 -18.17
CA ASP A 2 -2.83 -25.91 -17.54
C ASP A 2 -2.62 -24.47 -18.03
N PHE A 3 -3.66 -23.91 -18.67
CA PHE A 3 -3.67 -22.54 -19.15
C PHE A 3 -4.82 -21.79 -18.46
N LEU A 4 -4.47 -20.76 -17.68
CA LEU A 4 -5.42 -20.04 -16.82
C LEU A 4 -5.14 -18.53 -16.86
N ILE A 5 -6.21 -17.74 -16.73
CA ILE A 5 -6.11 -16.30 -16.44
C ILE A 5 -5.86 -16.17 -14.93
N LEU A 6 -4.79 -15.46 -14.55
CA LEU A 6 -4.45 -15.16 -13.16
C LEU A 6 -5.00 -13.80 -12.70
N HIS A 7 -5.01 -12.83 -13.61
CA HIS A 7 -5.60 -11.51 -13.38
C HIS A 7 -6.30 -11.05 -14.67
N PRO A 8 -7.51 -10.46 -14.59
CA PRO A 8 -8.34 -10.27 -13.40
C PRO A 8 -8.80 -11.60 -12.76
N ILE A 9 -9.16 -11.55 -11.47
CA ILE A 9 -9.69 -12.71 -10.73
C ILE A 9 -11.19 -12.82 -11.01
N ASP A 10 -11.72 -14.05 -11.07
CA ASP A 10 -13.16 -14.27 -11.26
C ASP A 10 -13.98 -13.71 -10.08
N GLY A 11 -15.00 -12.91 -10.41
CA GLY A 11 -15.77 -12.10 -9.46
C GLY A 11 -15.04 -10.88 -8.90
N GLY A 12 -13.82 -10.58 -9.36
CA GLY A 12 -12.99 -9.48 -8.89
C GLY A 12 -13.38 -8.12 -9.46
N MET A 13 -12.90 -7.04 -8.83
CA MET A 13 -12.99 -5.68 -9.35
C MET A 13 -11.62 -5.14 -9.71
N ALA A 14 -11.50 -4.45 -10.84
CA ALA A 14 -10.27 -3.85 -11.32
C ALA A 14 -10.50 -2.41 -11.80
N LYS A 15 -9.40 -1.66 -11.95
CA LYS A 15 -9.39 -0.33 -12.57
C LYS A 15 -8.57 -0.36 -13.85
N VAL A 16 -8.80 0.63 -14.71
CA VAL A 16 -7.94 0.85 -15.88
C VAL A 16 -6.62 1.54 -15.48
N PRO A 17 -5.50 1.25 -16.16
CA PRO A 17 -5.36 0.24 -17.21
C PRO A 17 -5.41 -1.19 -16.64
N LEU A 18 -6.22 -2.05 -17.25
CA LEU A 18 -6.34 -3.46 -16.89
C LEU A 18 -5.25 -4.27 -17.60
N VAL A 19 -4.57 -5.13 -16.85
CA VAL A 19 -3.50 -6.01 -17.38
C VAL A 19 -3.90 -7.46 -17.23
N PHE A 20 -4.11 -8.17 -18.33
CA PHE A 20 -4.28 -9.61 -18.25
C PHE A 20 -2.93 -10.29 -17.98
N SER A 21 -2.94 -11.19 -17.01
CA SER A 21 -1.80 -12.04 -16.65
C SER A 21 -2.19 -13.50 -16.74
N PHE A 22 -1.30 -14.35 -17.24
CA PHE A 22 -1.61 -15.74 -17.56
C PHE A 22 -0.67 -16.73 -16.87
N HIS A 23 -1.18 -17.94 -16.67
CA HIS A 23 -0.45 -19.11 -16.21
C HIS A 23 -0.40 -20.13 -17.34
N MET A 24 0.78 -20.65 -17.63
CA MET A 24 0.95 -21.81 -18.51
C MET A 24 1.92 -22.79 -17.86
N ASP A 25 1.48 -24.02 -17.60
CA ASP A 25 2.39 -25.09 -17.17
C ASP A 25 2.87 -25.89 -18.37
N VAL A 26 4.18 -25.81 -18.61
CA VAL A 26 4.85 -26.48 -19.71
C VAL A 26 5.59 -27.70 -19.16
N ASN A 27 5.22 -28.89 -19.67
CA ASN A 27 5.73 -30.16 -19.15
C ASN A 27 7.16 -30.49 -19.61
N SER A 28 7.65 -29.85 -20.69
CA SER A 28 8.99 -30.06 -21.23
C SER A 28 9.47 -28.87 -22.04
N ASP A 29 10.79 -28.70 -22.14
CA ASP A 29 11.44 -27.65 -22.95
C ASP A 29 11.08 -27.76 -24.45
N ASP A 30 10.79 -28.98 -24.92
CA ASP A 30 10.36 -29.25 -26.29
C ASP A 30 8.91 -28.83 -26.53
N ASP A 31 8.02 -28.96 -25.53
CA ASP A 31 6.65 -28.45 -25.62
C ASP A 31 6.63 -26.91 -25.64
N PHE A 32 7.51 -26.25 -24.87
CA PHE A 32 7.66 -24.79 -24.93
C PHE A 32 8.14 -24.33 -26.32
N LYS A 33 9.15 -25.02 -26.88
CA LYS A 33 9.65 -24.72 -28.24
C LYS A 33 8.62 -24.93 -29.32
N ARG A 34 7.65 -25.85 -29.17
CA ARG A 34 6.54 -25.99 -30.14
C ARG A 34 5.59 -24.79 -30.14
N HIS A 35 5.50 -24.06 -29.02
CA HIS A 35 4.59 -22.92 -28.85
C HIS A 35 5.31 -21.56 -28.80
N HIS A 36 6.62 -21.51 -29.11
CA HIS A 36 7.38 -20.26 -29.03
C HIS A 36 6.91 -19.17 -30.01
N ASN A 37 6.31 -19.57 -31.14
CA ASN A 37 5.73 -18.67 -32.15
C ASN A 37 4.22 -18.46 -31.97
N SER A 38 3.64 -19.01 -30.90
CA SER A 38 2.22 -18.86 -30.59
C SER A 38 1.88 -17.46 -30.08
N LEU A 39 0.68 -16.99 -30.43
CA LEU A 39 0.08 -15.79 -29.85
C LEU A 39 -0.88 -16.19 -28.73
N ILE A 40 -0.88 -15.43 -27.64
CA ILE A 40 -1.94 -15.48 -26.63
C ILE A 40 -2.93 -14.37 -26.94
N CYS A 41 -4.21 -14.70 -27.03
CA CYS A 41 -5.29 -13.77 -27.31
C CYS A 41 -6.28 -13.75 -26.15
N VAL A 42 -6.82 -12.57 -25.84
CA VAL A 42 -7.94 -12.38 -24.91
C VAL A 42 -9.13 -11.86 -25.68
N GLU A 43 -10.30 -12.44 -25.44
CA GLU A 43 -11.58 -11.98 -25.99
C GLU A 43 -12.68 -12.01 -24.93
N GLY A 44 -13.76 -11.26 -25.14
CA GLY A 44 -14.87 -11.17 -24.21
C GLY A 44 -16.07 -10.41 -24.80
N ASP A 45 -17.24 -10.56 -24.19
CA ASP A 45 -18.53 -10.06 -24.72
C ASP A 45 -18.57 -8.54 -24.97
N ALA A 46 -17.69 -7.78 -24.30
CA ALA A 46 -17.51 -6.34 -24.46
C ALA A 46 -16.04 -5.91 -24.59
N LEU A 47 -15.14 -6.86 -24.91
CA LEU A 47 -13.71 -6.59 -25.07
C LEU A 47 -13.30 -6.70 -26.53
N VAL A 48 -12.48 -5.74 -26.99
CA VAL A 48 -11.76 -5.89 -28.26
C VAL A 48 -10.74 -7.01 -28.11
N THR A 49 -10.76 -8.00 -29.00
CA THR A 49 -9.78 -9.07 -28.98
C THR A 49 -8.37 -8.51 -29.18
N LYS A 50 -7.48 -8.77 -28.22
CA LYS A 50 -6.07 -8.38 -28.31
C LYS A 50 -5.21 -9.63 -28.19
N CYS A 51 -4.16 -9.68 -29.00
CA CYS A 51 -3.20 -10.78 -28.99
C CYS A 51 -1.79 -10.27 -28.76
N SER A 52 -0.99 -11.04 -28.04
CA SER A 52 0.42 -10.74 -27.77
C SER A 52 1.27 -12.00 -27.99
N PRO A 53 2.51 -11.86 -28.51
CA PRO A 53 3.47 -12.96 -28.51
C PRO A 53 3.69 -13.53 -27.12
N LEU A 54 3.93 -14.84 -27.03
CA LEU A 54 4.18 -15.54 -25.76
C LEU A 54 5.31 -14.91 -24.92
N ALA A 55 6.28 -14.26 -25.58
CA ALA A 55 7.40 -13.58 -24.93
C ALA A 55 7.00 -12.31 -24.16
N THR A 56 5.85 -11.71 -24.47
CA THR A 56 5.32 -10.49 -23.86
C THR A 56 3.97 -10.81 -23.21
N VAL A 57 4.00 -11.45 -22.04
CA VAL A 57 2.86 -12.09 -21.34
C VAL A 57 1.76 -11.11 -20.86
N HIS A 58 1.86 -9.82 -21.16
CA HIS A 58 0.92 -8.80 -20.68
C HIS A 58 0.05 -8.26 -21.82
N ILE A 59 -1.28 -8.36 -21.67
CA ILE A 59 -2.26 -7.76 -22.58
C ILE A 59 -2.98 -6.62 -21.84
N TRP A 60 -2.88 -5.41 -22.39
CA TRP A 60 -3.32 -4.18 -21.74
C TRP A 60 -4.63 -3.66 -22.32
N TYR A 61 -5.52 -3.18 -21.46
CA TYR A 61 -6.72 -2.44 -21.81
C TYR A 61 -6.76 -1.12 -21.04
N GLU A 62 -6.57 -0.01 -21.75
CA GLU A 62 -6.47 1.32 -21.15
C GLU A 62 -7.84 2.02 -21.05
N ASP A 63 -8.76 1.72 -21.97
CA ASP A 63 -10.00 2.48 -22.15
C ASP A 63 -11.27 1.64 -21.93
N LEU A 64 -11.33 0.86 -20.85
CA LEU A 64 -12.55 0.14 -20.46
C LEU A 64 -13.48 1.05 -19.67
N LEU A 65 -14.76 1.07 -20.04
CA LEU A 65 -15.80 1.76 -19.27
C LEU A 65 -16.13 1.00 -17.99
N GLU A 66 -16.66 1.70 -16.99
CA GLU A 66 -17.18 1.04 -15.79
C GLU A 66 -18.33 0.08 -16.14
N GLY A 67 -18.30 -1.13 -15.59
CA GLY A 67 -19.26 -2.18 -15.94
C GLY A 67 -18.73 -3.58 -15.67
N ASN A 68 -19.55 -4.58 -16.00
CA ASN A 68 -19.21 -5.99 -15.86
C ASN A 68 -18.72 -6.55 -17.19
N TYR A 69 -17.65 -7.32 -17.14
CA TYR A 69 -17.00 -7.93 -18.28
C TYR A 69 -16.79 -9.42 -18.01
N THR A 70 -16.84 -10.20 -19.08
CA THR A 70 -16.43 -11.61 -19.06
C THR A 70 -15.39 -11.79 -20.15
N ALA A 71 -14.26 -12.40 -19.80
CA ALA A 71 -13.14 -12.62 -20.71
C ALA A 71 -12.68 -14.07 -20.67
N ARG A 72 -12.16 -14.55 -21.80
CA ARG A 72 -11.44 -15.83 -21.92
C ARG A 72 -10.18 -15.62 -22.72
N ALA A 73 -9.17 -16.43 -22.43
CA ALA A 73 -7.92 -16.42 -23.17
C ALA A 73 -7.78 -17.71 -23.98
N TYR A 74 -7.11 -17.61 -25.12
CA TYR A 74 -6.78 -18.75 -25.97
C TYR A 74 -5.44 -18.55 -26.64
N MET A 75 -4.80 -19.64 -27.07
CA MET A 75 -3.61 -19.58 -27.90
C MET A 75 -3.96 -19.78 -29.37
N THR A 76 -3.20 -19.15 -30.26
CA THR A 76 -3.35 -19.31 -31.70
C THR A 76 -1.98 -19.30 -32.40
N ASP A 77 -1.93 -19.84 -33.61
CA ASP A 77 -0.74 -19.77 -34.46
C ASP A 77 -0.44 -18.31 -34.89
N ASP A 78 0.73 -18.09 -35.47
CA ASP A 78 1.18 -16.78 -35.94
C ASP A 78 0.27 -16.18 -37.03
N ALA A 79 -0.44 -17.04 -37.77
CA ALA A 79 -1.44 -16.67 -38.76
C ALA A 79 -2.83 -16.37 -38.15
N GLY A 80 -3.05 -16.65 -36.86
CA GLY A 80 -4.35 -16.54 -36.20
C GLY A 80 -5.40 -17.56 -36.68
N ALA A 81 -4.98 -18.59 -37.43
CA ALA A 81 -5.86 -19.51 -38.15
C ALA A 81 -6.36 -20.67 -37.29
N THR A 82 -5.54 -21.12 -36.33
CA THR A 82 -5.85 -22.31 -35.51
C THR A 82 -5.84 -21.97 -34.03
N ARG A 83 -7.01 -22.07 -33.37
CA ARG A 83 -7.16 -21.88 -31.93
C ARG A 83 -6.87 -23.17 -31.16
N TYR A 84 -6.03 -23.08 -30.14
CA TYR A 84 -5.69 -24.17 -29.22
C TYR A 84 -5.57 -23.63 -27.79
N LEU A 85 -5.77 -24.51 -26.79
CA LEU A 85 -5.65 -24.22 -25.35
C LEU A 85 -6.46 -22.99 -24.89
N GLU A 86 -7.69 -23.22 -24.46
CA GLU A 86 -8.60 -22.17 -23.98
C GLU A 86 -8.75 -22.20 -22.46
N THR A 87 -8.86 -21.02 -21.86
CA THR A 87 -9.18 -20.88 -20.43
C THR A 87 -10.69 -20.99 -20.19
N GLN A 88 -11.07 -21.26 -18.95
CA GLN A 88 -12.43 -20.96 -18.50
C GLN A 88 -12.66 -19.44 -18.57
N PRO A 89 -13.91 -19.00 -18.85
CA PRO A 89 -14.27 -17.58 -18.78
C PRO A 89 -14.12 -17.05 -17.35
N VAL A 90 -13.62 -15.83 -17.22
CA VAL A 90 -13.47 -15.08 -15.98
C VAL A 90 -14.36 -13.85 -16.06
N SER A 91 -15.22 -13.66 -15.07
CA SER A 91 -16.07 -12.48 -14.95
C SER A 91 -15.47 -11.49 -13.97
N PHE A 92 -15.48 -10.20 -14.28
CA PHE A 92 -14.92 -9.14 -13.43
C PHE A 92 -15.63 -7.81 -13.68
N SER A 93 -15.46 -6.86 -12.76
CA SER A 93 -16.03 -5.52 -12.89
C SER A 93 -14.92 -4.47 -13.03
N ILE A 94 -15.11 -3.51 -13.93
CA ILE A 94 -14.34 -2.27 -13.97
C ILE A 94 -15.09 -1.22 -13.15
N GLY A 95 -14.40 -0.64 -12.18
CA GLY A 95 -14.94 0.44 -11.33
C GLY A 95 -14.00 1.64 -11.25
N SER A 96 -14.49 2.72 -10.65
CA SER A 96 -13.67 3.89 -10.32
C SER A 96 -12.53 3.51 -9.37
N ALA A 97 -11.49 4.34 -9.30
CA ALA A 97 -10.37 4.11 -8.38
C ALA A 97 -10.84 3.98 -6.91
N GLU A 98 -11.80 4.81 -6.50
CA GLU A 98 -12.39 4.80 -5.15
C GLU A 98 -13.22 3.54 -4.88
N ALA A 99 -13.99 3.07 -5.89
CA ALA A 99 -14.79 1.85 -5.76
C ALA A 99 -13.90 0.61 -5.60
N VAL A 100 -12.82 0.52 -6.39
CA VAL A 100 -11.83 -0.57 -6.30
C VAL A 100 -11.11 -0.55 -4.96
N GLU A 101 -10.71 0.64 -4.49
CA GLU A 101 -10.07 0.79 -3.18
C GLU A 101 -11.00 0.32 -2.05
N THR A 102 -12.25 0.78 -2.05
CA THR A 102 -13.27 0.35 -1.07
C THR A 102 -13.52 -1.16 -1.11
N TYR A 103 -13.59 -1.74 -2.31
CA TYR A 103 -13.77 -3.19 -2.49
C TYR A 103 -12.58 -3.97 -1.89
N ASN A 104 -11.36 -3.55 -2.19
CA ASN A 104 -10.14 -4.20 -1.67
C ASN A 104 -10.03 -4.06 -0.15
N SER A 105 -10.29 -2.88 0.42
CA SER A 105 -10.29 -2.67 1.89
C SER A 105 -11.25 -3.65 2.58
N ARG A 106 -12.45 -3.84 2.03
CA ARG A 106 -13.45 -4.77 2.59
C ARG A 106 -12.99 -6.22 2.55
N LEU A 107 -12.34 -6.64 1.47
CA LEU A 107 -11.81 -8.01 1.35
C LEU A 107 -10.71 -8.26 2.39
N VAL A 108 -9.79 -7.31 2.54
CA VAL A 108 -8.68 -7.40 3.49
C VAL A 108 -9.22 -7.44 4.92
N GLU A 109 -10.14 -6.56 5.26
CA GLU A 109 -10.75 -6.49 6.59
C GLU A 109 -11.56 -7.76 6.91
N LYS A 110 -12.33 -8.27 5.95
CA LYS A 110 -13.04 -9.55 6.10
C LYS A 110 -12.06 -10.70 6.37
N SER A 111 -10.98 -10.79 5.60
CA SER A 111 -9.96 -11.83 5.80
C SER A 111 -9.29 -11.73 7.16
N ARG A 112 -8.99 -10.50 7.62
CA ARG A 112 -8.44 -10.23 8.96
C ARG A 112 -9.36 -10.76 10.05
N GLN A 113 -10.66 -10.47 9.94
CA GLN A 113 -11.68 -10.92 10.89
C GLN A 113 -11.85 -12.45 10.86
N ASP A 114 -11.98 -13.05 9.67
CA ASP A 114 -12.16 -14.50 9.49
C ASP A 114 -10.97 -15.28 10.08
N GLN A 115 -9.75 -14.72 9.98
CA GLN A 115 -8.54 -15.30 10.55
C GLN A 115 -8.24 -14.85 11.99
N HIS A 116 -9.10 -14.02 12.59
CA HIS A 116 -8.99 -13.54 13.97
C HIS A 116 -7.68 -12.78 14.27
N PHE A 117 -7.18 -12.02 13.29
CA PHE A 117 -5.99 -11.18 13.48
C PHE A 117 -6.34 -9.85 14.18
N PRO A 118 -5.40 -9.24 14.93
CA PRO A 118 -5.62 -7.94 15.55
C PRO A 118 -5.86 -6.84 14.50
N GLU A 119 -6.49 -5.74 14.92
CA GLU A 119 -6.70 -4.57 14.05
C GLU A 119 -5.38 -3.87 13.74
N ASP A 120 -5.19 -3.51 12.48
CA ASP A 120 -4.06 -2.70 12.05
C ASP A 120 -4.34 -1.22 12.38
N VAL A 121 -3.73 -0.74 13.46
CA VAL A 121 -3.83 0.65 13.91
C VAL A 121 -2.59 1.46 13.50
N ASN A 122 -2.77 2.75 13.25
CA ASN A 122 -1.62 3.63 13.00
C ASN A 122 -0.88 4.01 14.29
N ILE A 123 0.35 4.50 14.17
CA ILE A 123 1.23 4.78 15.32
C ILE A 123 0.62 5.76 16.33
N LEU A 124 -0.14 6.75 15.87
CA LEU A 124 -0.78 7.73 16.75
C LEU A 124 -1.98 7.13 17.49
N GLN A 125 -2.78 6.31 16.82
CA GLN A 125 -3.88 5.58 17.44
C GLN A 125 -3.35 4.60 18.49
N TRP A 126 -2.28 3.88 18.16
CA TRP A 126 -1.60 2.98 19.09
C TRP A 126 -1.08 3.71 20.32
N ALA A 127 -0.39 4.85 20.15
CA ALA A 127 0.11 5.64 21.28
C ALA A 127 -1.03 6.10 22.20
N GLN A 128 -2.14 6.58 21.62
CA GLN A 128 -3.33 6.95 22.39
C GLN A 128 -3.92 5.77 23.18
N GLN A 129 -3.92 4.56 22.60
CA GLN A 129 -4.40 3.35 23.27
C GLN A 129 -3.51 2.98 24.46
N GLN A 130 -2.19 3.04 24.32
CA GLN A 130 -1.24 2.77 25.41
C GLN A 130 -1.47 3.72 26.60
N GLU A 131 -1.59 5.02 26.33
CA GLU A 131 -1.85 6.04 27.36
C GLU A 131 -3.16 5.77 28.10
N ASN A 132 -4.22 5.43 27.36
CA ASN A 132 -5.52 5.13 27.96
C ASN A 132 -5.46 3.90 28.86
N SER A 133 -4.71 2.86 28.47
CA SER A 133 -4.50 1.66 29.28
C SER A 133 -3.74 1.97 30.57
N HIS A 134 -2.69 2.80 30.51
CA HIS A 134 -1.95 3.23 31.71
C HIS A 134 -2.84 4.04 32.66
N ALA A 135 -3.62 5.00 32.14
CA ALA A 135 -4.55 5.81 32.93
C ALA A 135 -5.63 4.96 33.64
N THR A 136 -6.08 3.86 33.02
CA THR A 136 -7.02 2.93 33.67
C THR A 136 -6.35 2.06 34.74
N SER A 137 -5.08 1.68 34.57
CA SER A 137 -4.35 0.89 35.58
C SER A 137 -4.01 1.69 36.84
N GLU A 138 -3.77 3.00 36.72
CA GLU A 138 -3.51 3.87 37.89
C GLU A 138 -4.76 4.13 38.74
N SER A 139 -5.95 3.79 38.25
CA SER A 139 -7.20 3.89 39.01
C SER A 139 -7.51 2.66 39.89
N HIS A 140 -6.78 1.55 39.69
CA HIS A 140 -6.94 0.30 40.46
C HIS A 140 -5.59 -0.40 40.69
N ALA A 141 -4.98 -0.11 41.84
CA ALA A 141 -3.92 -0.84 42.57
C ALA A 141 -2.55 -0.14 42.67
N ASP A 142 -2.23 0.22 43.92
CA ASP A 142 -0.88 0.23 44.47
C ASP A 142 -0.14 -1.09 44.13
N SER A 143 1.13 -0.96 43.76
CA SER A 143 2.15 -2.02 43.64
C SER A 143 2.06 -3.00 42.45
N ALA A 144 2.54 -2.55 41.29
CA ALA A 144 3.40 -3.36 40.42
C ALA A 144 4.16 -2.45 39.45
N SER A 145 5.39 -2.07 39.83
CA SER A 145 6.36 -1.52 38.88
C SER A 145 6.68 -2.64 37.86
N ALA A 146 6.00 -2.61 36.72
CA ALA A 146 6.53 -3.23 35.51
C ALA A 146 7.81 -2.47 35.19
N ARG A 147 8.96 -3.11 35.43
CA ARG A 147 10.25 -2.57 35.01
C ARG A 147 10.24 -2.52 33.49
N PHE A 148 10.10 -1.32 32.94
CA PHE A 148 10.49 -1.02 31.57
C PHE A 148 11.98 -1.36 31.44
N GLU A 149 12.29 -2.29 30.54
CA GLU A 149 13.67 -2.53 30.13
C GLU A 149 14.13 -1.28 29.36
N SER A 150 15.06 -0.52 29.92
CA SER A 150 15.62 0.64 29.24
C SER A 150 16.30 0.20 27.94
N PHE A 151 16.42 1.13 26.98
CA PHE A 151 17.16 0.89 25.74
C PHE A 151 18.55 0.30 26.01
N GLU A 152 19.27 0.79 27.03
CA GLU A 152 20.53 0.21 27.52
C GLU A 152 20.40 -1.24 28.02
N SER A 153 19.27 -1.61 28.62
CA SER A 153 19.09 -2.97 29.11
C SER A 153 18.86 -3.99 27.98
N VAL A 154 18.29 -3.60 26.84
CA VAL A 154 18.18 -4.46 25.65
C VAL A 154 19.56 -4.79 25.07
N PHE A 155 20.52 -3.86 25.15
CA PHE A 155 21.92 -4.12 24.80
C PHE A 155 22.65 -4.96 25.86
N SER A 156 22.22 -4.91 27.13
CA SER A 156 22.87 -5.62 28.25
C SER A 156 22.26 -6.98 28.61
N SER A 157 21.00 -7.27 28.26
CA SER A 157 20.24 -8.41 28.80
C SER A 157 20.49 -9.72 28.06
N ALA A 158 21.30 -9.72 27.01
CA ALA A 158 21.78 -10.95 26.41
C ALA A 158 23.05 -11.42 27.15
N ARG A 159 22.89 -12.18 28.23
CA ARG A 159 23.90 -13.16 28.68
C ARG A 159 24.02 -14.33 27.68
N SER A 160 23.97 -14.04 26.39
CA SER A 160 24.52 -14.90 25.35
C SER A 160 26.01 -14.58 25.28
N ASN A 161 26.86 -15.61 25.24
CA ASN A 161 28.27 -15.38 25.00
C ASN A 161 28.39 -14.57 23.69
N PRO A 162 29.05 -13.40 23.65
CA PRO A 162 29.11 -12.57 22.46
C PRO A 162 29.51 -13.40 21.22
N ASP A 163 30.43 -14.35 21.40
CA ASP A 163 30.94 -15.26 20.37
C ASP A 163 29.89 -16.13 19.64
N ASP A 164 28.64 -16.17 20.10
CA ASP A 164 27.58 -16.99 19.52
C ASP A 164 26.62 -16.24 18.58
N LEU A 165 26.72 -14.91 18.43
CA LEU A 165 25.79 -14.15 17.57
C LEU A 165 26.01 -14.49 16.08
N VAL A 166 24.99 -15.02 15.41
CA VAL A 166 25.10 -15.44 14.00
C VAL A 166 24.59 -14.36 13.06
N LEU A 167 23.41 -13.78 13.33
CA LEU A 167 22.72 -12.92 12.39
C LEU A 167 22.14 -11.66 13.06
N VAL A 168 22.39 -10.51 12.44
CA VAL A 168 21.66 -9.26 12.76
C VAL A 168 20.82 -8.86 11.56
N VAL A 169 19.51 -8.75 11.74
CA VAL A 169 18.53 -8.40 10.70
C VAL A 169 18.11 -6.94 10.86
N GLY A 170 18.25 -6.16 9.79
CA GLY A 170 17.72 -4.80 9.69
C GLY A 170 16.51 -4.76 8.78
N VAL A 171 15.35 -4.34 9.31
CA VAL A 171 14.09 -4.21 8.59
C VAL A 171 13.90 -2.75 8.18
N LYS A 172 14.09 -2.44 6.89
CA LYS A 172 13.85 -1.12 6.32
C LYS A 172 12.36 -0.79 6.42
N THR A 173 12.03 0.34 7.04
CA THR A 173 10.65 0.74 7.28
C THR A 173 10.48 2.26 7.24
N ALA A 174 9.27 2.71 6.89
CA ALA A 174 8.85 4.10 7.08
C ALA A 174 8.26 4.26 8.48
N VAL A 175 8.87 5.12 9.31
CA VAL A 175 8.54 5.20 10.75
C VAL A 175 7.06 5.54 10.97
N LEU A 176 6.54 6.53 10.24
CA LEU A 176 5.20 7.05 10.51
C LEU A 176 4.09 6.15 9.96
N THR A 177 4.22 5.66 8.73
CA THR A 177 3.12 4.98 8.01
C THR A 177 3.12 3.47 8.17
N ASN A 178 4.29 2.85 8.42
CA ASN A 178 4.42 1.39 8.38
C ASN A 178 4.41 0.73 9.77
N PHE A 179 3.88 1.42 10.78
CA PHE A 179 3.68 0.82 12.11
C PHE A 179 2.88 -0.51 12.06
N PRO A 180 1.79 -0.66 11.29
CA PRO A 180 1.09 -1.95 11.17
C PRO A 180 1.97 -3.09 10.68
N ARG A 181 2.88 -2.81 9.74
CA ARG A 181 3.84 -3.80 9.21
C ARG A 181 4.84 -4.22 10.29
N ARG A 182 5.35 -3.26 11.05
CA ARG A 182 6.22 -3.55 12.19
C ARG A 182 5.53 -4.41 13.23
N GLN A 183 4.26 -4.12 13.55
CA GLN A 183 3.47 -4.96 14.46
C GLN A 183 3.27 -6.37 13.93
N ALA A 184 2.87 -6.54 12.67
CA ALA A 184 2.73 -7.86 12.05
C ALA A 184 4.05 -8.65 12.11
N ILE A 185 5.20 -8.01 11.88
CA ILE A 185 6.52 -8.65 11.98
C ILE A 185 6.83 -9.06 13.43
N ARG A 186 6.59 -8.18 14.42
CA ARG A 186 6.77 -8.47 15.86
C ARG A 186 5.86 -9.59 16.36
N GLU A 187 4.65 -9.67 15.85
CA GLU A 187 3.67 -10.71 16.19
C GLU A 187 4.01 -12.06 15.55
N THR A 188 4.85 -12.08 14.51
CA THR A 188 5.14 -13.26 13.70
C THR A 188 6.63 -13.64 13.78
N TRP A 189 7.37 -13.51 12.69
CA TRP A 189 8.71 -14.07 12.54
C TRP A 189 9.79 -13.35 13.36
N ALA A 190 9.53 -12.13 13.83
CA ALA A 190 10.42 -11.40 14.74
C ALA A 190 9.93 -11.42 16.19
N ASN A 191 9.01 -12.32 16.55
CA ASN A 191 8.51 -12.43 17.91
C ASN A 191 9.65 -12.78 18.88
N LYS A 192 9.96 -11.85 19.80
CA LYS A 192 11.06 -11.96 20.77
C LYS A 192 11.03 -13.24 21.61
N ALA A 193 9.85 -13.82 21.87
CA ALA A 193 9.72 -15.05 22.66
C ALA A 193 10.12 -16.31 21.88
N THR A 194 10.07 -16.26 20.55
CA THR A 194 10.37 -17.41 19.67
C THR A 194 11.60 -17.21 18.80
N LEU A 195 12.11 -15.97 18.71
CA LEU A 195 13.30 -15.63 17.95
C LEU A 195 14.53 -16.41 18.47
N PRO A 196 15.35 -17.01 17.59
CA PRO A 196 16.58 -17.67 18.02
C PRO A 196 17.50 -16.71 18.79
N HIS A 197 18.12 -17.21 19.87
CA HIS A 197 18.94 -16.41 20.79
C HIS A 197 20.16 -15.74 20.14
N ASP A 198 20.65 -16.31 19.05
CA ASP A 198 21.79 -15.84 18.23
C ASP A 198 21.35 -15.01 17.02
N VAL A 199 20.11 -14.50 17.05
CA VAL A 199 19.56 -13.56 16.08
C VAL A 199 19.10 -12.29 16.79
N LYS A 200 19.39 -11.13 16.18
CA LYS A 200 18.84 -9.82 16.58
C LYS A 200 18.09 -9.22 15.40
N VAL A 201 16.94 -8.60 15.66
CA VAL A 201 16.12 -7.93 14.63
C VAL A 201 15.90 -6.48 15.07
N PHE A 202 16.13 -5.54 14.15
CA PHE A 202 15.93 -4.11 14.34
C PHE A 202 15.15 -3.50 13.19
N PHE A 203 14.26 -2.57 13.48
CA PHE A 203 13.56 -1.74 12.50
C PHE A 203 14.38 -0.48 12.22
N LEU A 204 14.62 -0.20 10.94
CA LEU A 204 15.46 0.89 10.46
C LEU A 204 14.60 2.07 10.02
N GLY A 205 14.33 2.95 10.97
CA GLY A 205 13.45 4.09 10.80
C GLY A 205 14.11 5.32 10.18
N CYS A 206 15.33 5.68 10.62
CA CYS A 206 15.87 7.05 10.51
C CYS A 206 14.96 8.09 11.22
N THR A 207 15.40 9.36 11.25
CA THR A 207 14.58 10.45 11.78
C THR A 207 13.48 10.82 10.79
N PRO A 208 12.19 10.82 11.19
CA PRO A 208 11.07 11.17 10.32
C PRO A 208 11.10 12.67 9.95
N GLN A 209 10.72 13.00 8.72
CA GLN A 209 10.59 14.40 8.28
C GLN A 209 9.23 14.96 8.70
N LEU A 210 9.26 15.94 9.61
CA LEU A 210 8.04 16.52 10.21
C LEU A 210 7.81 18.01 9.89
N ASP A 211 8.70 18.64 9.10
CA ASP A 211 8.71 20.09 8.83
C ASP A 211 7.43 20.62 8.18
N GLY A 212 6.66 19.75 7.50
CA GLY A 212 5.38 20.09 6.86
C GLY A 212 4.15 20.09 7.79
N PHE A 213 4.29 19.66 9.04
CA PHE A 213 3.17 19.54 10.00
C PHE A 213 3.12 20.70 10.99
N LYS A 214 1.94 20.94 11.58
CA LYS A 214 1.79 21.91 12.67
C LYS A 214 2.61 21.45 13.88
N ALA A 215 3.15 22.38 14.66
CA ALA A 215 3.98 22.06 15.84
C ALA A 215 3.29 21.10 16.85
N HIS A 216 1.96 21.16 16.95
CA HIS A 216 1.20 20.19 17.75
C HIS A 216 1.31 18.76 17.21
N ASP A 217 1.11 18.57 15.91
CA ASP A 217 1.13 17.25 15.27
C ASP A 217 2.55 16.69 15.20
N GLN A 218 3.55 17.56 15.00
CA GLN A 218 4.97 17.18 15.13
C GLN A 218 5.25 16.56 16.51
N ARG A 219 4.78 17.19 17.59
CA ARG A 219 4.93 16.64 18.95
C ARG A 219 4.21 15.31 19.14
N ARG A 220 3.01 15.14 18.56
CA ARG A 220 2.28 13.87 18.65
C ARG A 220 3.01 12.74 17.95
N PHE A 221 3.53 12.98 16.75
CA PHE A 221 4.32 11.98 16.03
C PHE A 221 5.62 11.66 16.76
N GLN A 222 6.35 12.69 17.23
CA GLN A 222 7.58 12.47 17.97
C GLN A 222 7.33 11.63 19.23
N HIS A 223 6.31 12.00 20.02
CA HIS A 223 5.91 11.25 21.22
C HIS A 223 5.53 9.81 20.91
N ALA A 224 4.74 9.57 19.84
CA ALA A 224 4.34 8.22 19.47
C ALA A 224 5.52 7.35 19.02
N VAL A 225 6.52 7.95 18.34
CA VAL A 225 7.76 7.27 17.95
C VAL A 225 8.62 6.96 19.18
N ASP A 226 8.78 7.92 20.09
CA ASP A 226 9.55 7.73 21.32
C ASP A 226 8.92 6.64 22.20
N LEU A 227 7.59 6.63 22.31
CA LEU A 227 6.85 5.59 23.00
C LEU A 227 7.03 4.21 22.34
N GLU A 228 7.03 4.13 21.02
CA GLU A 228 7.33 2.86 20.32
C GLU A 228 8.74 2.37 20.63
N LYS A 229 9.74 3.27 20.61
CA LYS A 229 11.12 2.94 20.97
C LYS A 229 11.22 2.44 22.40
N GLU A 230 10.52 3.08 23.33
CA GLU A 230 10.50 2.68 24.74
C GLU A 230 9.85 1.30 24.95
N VAL A 231 8.68 1.08 24.33
CA VAL A 231 7.93 -0.18 24.52
C VAL A 231 8.64 -1.37 23.89
N TYR A 232 9.20 -1.21 22.70
CA TYR A 232 9.75 -2.34 21.94
C TYR A 232 11.28 -2.40 21.93
N GLY A 233 12.00 -1.30 22.08
CA GLY A 233 13.47 -1.28 22.12
C GLY A 233 14.16 -1.82 20.86
N ASP A 234 13.44 -1.91 19.74
CA ASP A 234 13.91 -2.50 18.48
C ASP A 234 13.87 -1.52 17.28
N LEU A 235 13.39 -0.29 17.49
CA LEU A 235 13.28 0.74 16.46
C LEU A 235 14.48 1.72 16.55
N LEU A 236 15.28 1.74 15.49
CA LEU A 236 16.42 2.65 15.33
C LEU A 236 16.00 3.89 14.52
N THR A 237 16.15 5.07 15.11
CA THR A 237 15.87 6.37 14.47
C THR A 237 17.12 7.23 14.48
N GLU A 238 17.33 8.01 15.53
CA GLU A 238 18.47 8.91 15.71
C GLU A 238 19.81 8.16 15.74
N GLU A 239 19.80 6.88 16.13
CA GLU A 239 20.97 6.01 16.15
C GLU A 239 21.56 5.77 14.75
N LEU A 240 20.78 5.98 13.68
CA LEU A 240 21.21 5.80 12.30
C LEU A 240 21.70 7.10 11.63
N ASP A 241 21.75 8.23 12.32
CA ASP A 241 22.22 9.54 11.79
C ASP A 241 21.76 9.80 10.33
N CYS A 242 20.48 9.56 10.08
CA CYS A 242 19.88 9.64 8.75
C CYS A 242 18.47 10.21 8.83
N THR A 243 18.02 10.76 7.71
CA THR A 243 16.66 11.28 7.55
C THR A 243 15.84 10.31 6.69
N ASP A 244 14.62 10.00 7.11
CA ASP A 244 13.77 9.03 6.43
C ASP A 244 13.25 9.60 5.09
N SER A 245 13.74 9.05 3.99
CA SER A 245 13.22 9.30 2.64
C SER A 245 13.62 8.16 1.71
N TYR A 246 12.85 7.93 0.65
CA TYR A 246 13.22 6.91 -0.33
C TYR A 246 14.58 7.21 -1.00
N LYS A 247 14.88 8.48 -1.27
CA LYS A 247 16.16 8.89 -1.88
C LYS A 247 17.37 8.69 -0.96
N SER A 248 17.15 8.64 0.36
CA SER A 248 18.19 8.38 1.37
C SER A 248 18.27 6.91 1.78
N LEU A 249 17.59 5.99 1.07
CA LEU A 249 17.57 4.57 1.43
C LEU A 249 18.98 3.96 1.46
N SER A 250 19.85 4.34 0.51
CA SER A 250 21.25 3.88 0.53
C SER A 250 21.99 4.38 1.78
N ASP A 251 21.75 5.60 2.22
CA ASP A 251 22.39 6.14 3.43
C ASP A 251 21.86 5.45 4.68
N LYS A 252 20.54 5.14 4.74
CA LYS A 252 19.94 4.29 5.79
C LYS A 252 20.64 2.93 5.89
N VAL A 253 20.90 2.28 4.75
CA VAL A 253 21.62 0.99 4.69
C VAL A 253 23.07 1.12 5.17
N LYS A 254 23.78 2.15 4.69
CA LYS A 254 25.16 2.41 5.10
C LYS A 254 25.27 2.70 6.61
N ALA A 255 24.30 3.44 7.16
CA ALA A 255 24.21 3.74 8.59
C ALA A 255 23.97 2.48 9.41
N PHE A 256 23.07 1.60 8.96
CA PHE A 256 22.86 0.32 9.63
C PHE A 256 24.11 -0.57 9.61
N HIS A 257 24.85 -0.61 8.51
CA HIS A 257 26.13 -1.33 8.49
C HIS A 257 27.17 -0.72 9.44
N HIS A 258 27.21 0.61 9.55
CA HIS A 258 28.07 1.29 10.52
C HIS A 258 27.69 0.94 11.96
N PHE A 259 26.41 1.06 12.30
CA PHE A 259 25.85 0.67 13.60
C PHE A 259 26.12 -0.80 13.91
N GLY A 260 25.78 -1.72 13.00
CA GLY A 260 25.95 -3.15 13.18
C GLY A 260 27.42 -3.57 13.35
N ALA A 261 28.35 -2.94 12.62
CA ALA A 261 29.78 -3.20 12.79
C ALA A 261 30.35 -2.71 14.12
N ALA A 262 29.75 -1.65 14.71
CA ALA A 262 30.16 -1.07 15.98
C ALA A 262 29.56 -1.83 17.18
N GLU A 263 28.25 -2.10 17.13
CA GLU A 263 27.50 -2.70 18.26
C GLU A 263 27.54 -4.23 18.26
N PHE A 264 27.66 -4.86 17.08
CA PHE A 264 27.68 -6.32 16.94
C PHE A 264 28.93 -6.79 16.17
N PRO A 265 30.15 -6.39 16.58
CA PRO A 265 31.37 -6.74 15.86
C PRO A 265 31.59 -8.24 15.74
N GLN A 266 30.99 -9.05 16.59
CA GLN A 266 31.11 -10.50 16.64
C GLN A 266 30.06 -11.26 15.81
N ALA A 267 29.02 -10.59 15.31
CA ALA A 267 28.05 -11.22 14.42
C ALA A 267 28.74 -11.73 13.16
N LYS A 268 28.29 -12.89 12.64
CA LYS A 268 28.85 -13.49 11.41
C LYS A 268 28.25 -12.87 10.16
N PHE A 269 26.96 -12.58 10.19
CA PHE A 269 26.20 -12.08 9.06
C PHE A 269 25.29 -10.91 9.45
N MET A 270 25.00 -10.08 8.47
CA MET A 270 23.94 -9.09 8.52
C MET A 270 22.96 -9.32 7.39
N MET A 271 21.67 -9.25 7.70
CA MET A 271 20.60 -9.28 6.71
C MET A 271 19.93 -7.91 6.65
N LEU A 272 19.61 -7.48 5.45
CA LEU A 272 18.69 -6.37 5.22
C LEU A 272 17.43 -6.92 4.57
N THR A 273 16.28 -6.42 5.01
CA THR A 273 14.98 -6.81 4.50
C THR A 273 14.02 -5.63 4.51
N ASP A 274 13.03 -5.61 3.62
CA ASP A 274 11.93 -4.64 3.68
C ASP A 274 10.87 -5.07 4.70
N ASP A 275 10.02 -4.14 5.13
CA ASP A 275 8.91 -4.38 6.08
C ASP A 275 7.67 -5.04 5.44
N ASP A 276 7.79 -5.48 4.19
CA ASP A 276 6.80 -6.26 3.45
C ASP A 276 7.21 -7.71 3.21
N VAL A 277 8.19 -8.19 3.99
CA VAL A 277 8.76 -9.51 3.88
C VAL A 277 8.28 -10.44 5.00
N TYR A 278 7.97 -11.67 4.63
CA TYR A 278 7.92 -12.78 5.57
C TYR A 278 9.23 -13.57 5.53
N LEU A 279 9.85 -13.79 6.69
CA LEU A 279 11.16 -14.44 6.83
C LEU A 279 11.09 -15.66 7.75
N ARG A 280 11.55 -16.82 7.28
CA ARG A 280 11.77 -18.03 8.09
C ARG A 280 13.13 -17.96 8.76
N VAL A 281 13.21 -17.15 9.81
CA VAL A 281 14.46 -16.78 10.51
C VAL A 281 15.17 -18.02 11.05
N ASP A 282 14.42 -18.97 11.58
CA ASP A 282 14.89 -20.26 12.11
C ASP A 282 15.62 -21.10 11.06
N GLU A 283 15.06 -21.20 9.86
CA GLU A 283 15.70 -21.90 8.74
C GLU A 283 16.91 -21.15 8.18
N LEU A 284 16.79 -19.82 8.05
CA LEU A 284 17.89 -19.01 7.59
C LEU A 284 19.11 -19.14 8.51
N VAL A 285 18.92 -19.00 9.83
CA VAL A 285 20.04 -19.06 10.78
C VAL A 285 20.67 -20.45 10.83
N VAL A 286 19.89 -21.53 10.69
CA VAL A 286 20.43 -22.90 10.59
C VAL A 286 21.35 -23.03 9.38
N ASN A 287 20.92 -22.54 8.22
CA ASN A 287 21.73 -22.58 7.00
C ASN A 287 23.02 -21.75 7.16
N LEU A 288 22.94 -20.56 7.73
CA LEU A 288 24.10 -19.68 7.95
C LEU A 288 25.10 -20.26 8.96
N ARG A 289 24.63 -20.99 9.99
CA ARG A 289 25.52 -21.69 10.94
C ARG A 289 26.34 -22.78 10.28
N GLN A 290 25.77 -23.46 9.28
CA GLN A 290 26.39 -24.56 8.57
C GLN A 290 27.26 -24.11 7.38
N ASP A 291 27.31 -22.81 7.10
CA ASP A 291 28.08 -22.28 5.97
C ASP A 291 29.59 -22.46 6.20
N ALA A 292 30.22 -23.23 5.31
CA ALA A 292 31.65 -23.50 5.34
C ALA A 292 32.52 -22.30 4.91
N ARG A 293 31.93 -21.23 4.36
CA ARG A 293 32.62 -20.03 3.87
C ARG A 293 31.93 -18.75 4.36
N PRO A 294 32.03 -18.42 5.66
CA PRO A 294 31.25 -17.32 6.26
C PRO A 294 31.78 -15.91 5.91
N LEU A 295 32.81 -15.79 5.06
CA LEU A 295 33.41 -14.52 4.67
C LEU A 295 33.19 -14.25 3.19
N ARG A 296 33.23 -12.98 2.80
CA ARG A 296 33.02 -12.51 1.42
C ARG A 296 31.70 -13.01 0.83
N LYS A 297 30.65 -13.08 1.65
CA LYS A 297 29.30 -13.50 1.26
C LYS A 297 28.42 -12.30 0.97
N TYR A 298 27.69 -12.40 -0.13
CA TYR A 298 26.58 -11.52 -0.47
C TYR A 298 25.54 -12.38 -1.18
N ILE A 299 24.46 -12.72 -0.50
CA ILE A 299 23.46 -13.70 -0.94
C ILE A 299 22.13 -12.98 -1.09
N GLY A 300 21.41 -13.24 -2.17
CA GLY A 300 20.03 -12.79 -2.30
C GLY A 300 19.40 -13.17 -3.62
N GLU A 301 18.19 -12.70 -3.85
CA GLU A 301 17.54 -12.86 -5.14
C GLU A 301 18.30 -12.03 -6.18
N VAL A 302 18.64 -12.64 -7.32
CA VAL A 302 19.12 -11.91 -8.50
C VAL A 302 18.01 -12.05 -9.52
N GLY A 303 17.56 -10.91 -10.08
CA GLY A 303 16.45 -10.89 -11.04
C GLY A 303 16.59 -12.00 -12.09
N ASP A 304 15.48 -12.68 -12.37
CA ASP A 304 15.44 -13.99 -13.04
C ASP A 304 16.33 -14.07 -14.30
N THR A 305 17.55 -14.57 -14.09
CA THR A 305 18.55 -14.78 -15.16
C THR A 305 18.11 -15.83 -16.19
N GLY A 306 17.02 -16.56 -15.93
CA GLY A 306 16.39 -17.49 -16.88
C GLY A 306 15.40 -16.82 -17.84
N LEU A 307 14.74 -15.73 -17.43
CA LEU A 307 13.82 -14.95 -18.28
C LEU A 307 14.50 -13.80 -19.04
N PHE A 308 15.61 -13.29 -18.50
CA PHE A 308 16.38 -12.22 -19.11
C PHE A 308 17.85 -12.65 -19.32
N PRO A 309 18.20 -13.25 -20.48
CA PRO A 309 19.58 -13.61 -20.82
C PRO A 309 20.51 -12.39 -21.00
N PHE A 310 20.00 -11.17 -20.79
CA PHE A 310 20.74 -9.92 -20.92
C PHE A 310 20.96 -9.27 -19.55
N ALA A 311 22.17 -8.76 -19.32
CA ALA A 311 22.47 -7.95 -18.14
C ALA A 311 21.51 -6.76 -18.05
N LEU A 312 20.95 -6.54 -16.85
CA LEU A 312 20.02 -5.45 -16.59
C LEU A 312 20.63 -4.10 -16.98
N THR A 313 19.89 -3.29 -17.74
CA THR A 313 20.35 -1.96 -18.15
C THR A 313 19.86 -0.91 -17.15
N PRO A 314 20.68 0.10 -16.78
CA PRO A 314 20.23 1.14 -15.87
C PRO A 314 19.11 1.99 -16.48
N THR A 315 18.03 2.22 -15.73
CA THR A 315 16.92 3.08 -16.20
C THR A 315 17.40 4.53 -16.31
N ARG A 316 17.32 5.10 -17.51
CA ARG A 316 17.81 6.47 -17.80
C ARG A 316 16.72 7.53 -17.87
N ASP A 317 15.46 7.16 -17.62
CA ASP A 317 14.34 8.09 -17.52
C ASP A 317 14.33 8.78 -16.14
N PRO A 318 14.51 10.11 -16.05
CA PRO A 318 14.50 10.86 -14.80
C PRO A 318 13.19 10.79 -14.02
N THR A 319 12.08 10.45 -14.68
CA THR A 319 10.75 10.34 -14.04
C THR A 319 10.54 8.98 -13.38
N HIS A 320 11.36 7.99 -13.72
CA HIS A 320 11.22 6.64 -13.20
C HIS A 320 11.78 6.51 -11.78
N ARG A 321 11.09 5.77 -10.90
CA ARG A 321 11.49 5.60 -9.48
C ARG A 321 12.88 4.98 -9.28
N TYR A 322 13.32 4.18 -10.25
CA TYR A 322 14.64 3.54 -10.31
C TYR A 322 15.61 4.25 -11.27
N PHE A 323 15.44 5.56 -11.48
CA PHE A 323 16.32 6.35 -12.33
C PHE A 323 17.77 6.24 -11.84
N VAL A 324 18.65 5.79 -12.71
CA VAL A 324 20.09 5.71 -12.49
C VAL A 324 20.77 6.69 -13.46
N PRO A 325 21.26 7.84 -12.98
CA PRO A 325 21.80 8.87 -13.85
C PRO A 325 23.20 8.50 -14.36
N LYS A 326 23.53 8.96 -15.58
CA LYS A 326 24.74 8.53 -16.31
C LYS A 326 26.03 9.10 -15.72
N ASP A 327 25.96 10.25 -15.08
CA ASP A 327 27.06 10.90 -14.36
C ASP A 327 27.46 10.12 -13.08
N GLN A 328 26.49 9.51 -12.39
CA GLN A 328 26.77 8.67 -11.21
C GLN A 328 27.12 7.22 -11.59
N TYR A 329 26.51 6.70 -12.66
CA TYR A 329 26.73 5.34 -13.14
C TYR A 329 26.93 5.32 -14.68
N PRO A 330 28.18 5.43 -15.17
CA PRO A 330 28.46 5.57 -16.60
C PRO A 330 28.39 4.26 -17.38
N MET A 331 28.43 3.11 -16.72
CA MET A 331 28.38 1.79 -17.37
C MET A 331 27.02 1.56 -18.06
N SER A 332 27.05 0.80 -19.17
CA SER A 332 25.85 0.46 -19.96
C SER A 332 25.00 -0.64 -19.33
N GLN A 333 25.59 -1.44 -18.44
CA GLN A 333 24.96 -2.56 -17.75
C GLN A 333 25.13 -2.38 -16.24
N LEU A 334 24.11 -2.74 -15.48
CA LEU A 334 24.16 -2.80 -14.03
C LEU A 334 25.09 -3.95 -13.62
N TRP A 335 25.91 -3.67 -12.60
CA TRP A 335 26.69 -4.69 -11.93
C TRP A 335 25.76 -5.64 -11.19
N PRO A 336 26.00 -6.96 -11.16
CA PRO A 336 25.13 -7.88 -10.43
C PRO A 336 24.91 -7.47 -8.97
N PHE A 337 23.66 -7.37 -8.57
CA PHE A 337 23.22 -6.99 -7.22
C PHE A 337 22.11 -7.93 -6.74
N ALA A 338 21.96 -8.05 -5.41
CA ALA A 338 20.83 -8.73 -4.80
C ALA A 338 19.62 -7.79 -4.72
N GLY A 339 18.42 -8.30 -4.98
CA GLY A 339 17.18 -7.54 -4.95
C GLY A 339 16.94 -6.83 -3.61
N GLY A 340 16.46 -5.60 -3.69
CA GLY A 340 16.24 -4.74 -2.52
C GLY A 340 15.45 -5.35 -1.36
N PRO A 341 14.39 -6.16 -1.57
CA PRO A 341 13.57 -6.64 -0.47
C PRO A 341 14.27 -7.55 0.53
N HIS A 342 15.31 -8.28 0.14
CA HIS A 342 16.01 -9.17 1.07
C HIS A 342 17.38 -9.60 0.53
N TYR A 343 18.41 -9.42 1.37
CA TYR A 343 19.74 -9.97 1.11
C TYR A 343 20.54 -10.14 2.40
N VAL A 344 21.50 -11.06 2.37
CA VAL A 344 22.43 -11.35 3.47
C VAL A 344 23.84 -11.00 3.03
N MET A 345 24.63 -10.40 3.91
CA MET A 345 26.06 -10.21 3.72
C MET A 345 26.87 -10.66 4.93
N SER A 346 28.10 -11.12 4.69
CA SER A 346 29.02 -11.44 5.77
C SER A 346 29.53 -10.18 6.47
N MET A 347 29.94 -10.33 7.72
CA MET A 347 30.39 -9.20 8.54
C MET A 347 31.65 -8.50 7.99
N ASP A 348 32.51 -9.17 7.21
CA ASP A 348 33.63 -8.50 6.53
C ASP A 348 33.16 -7.53 5.44
N CYS A 349 32.07 -7.84 4.73
CA CYS A 349 31.41 -6.94 3.79
C CYS A 349 30.78 -5.74 4.52
N THR A 350 30.05 -5.99 5.61
CA THR A 350 29.52 -4.92 6.49
C THR A 350 30.65 -4.00 6.96
N ARG A 351 31.74 -4.54 7.49
CA ARG A 351 32.88 -3.76 8.00
C ARG A 351 33.54 -2.94 6.89
N PHE A 352 33.59 -3.44 5.67
CA PHE A 352 34.07 -2.65 4.54
C PHE A 352 33.20 -1.42 4.31
N ILE A 353 31.87 -1.58 4.29
CA ILE A 353 30.93 -0.48 4.14
C ILE A 353 31.08 0.52 5.30
N ALA A 354 31.07 0.03 6.54
CA ALA A 354 31.23 0.85 7.75
C ALA A 354 32.53 1.67 7.75
N LYS A 355 33.68 1.03 7.44
CA LYS A 355 34.99 1.73 7.39
C LYS A 355 35.05 2.79 6.29
N ASN A 356 34.25 2.65 5.24
CA ASN A 356 34.21 3.58 4.12
C ASN A 356 32.94 4.45 4.12
N TYR A 357 32.24 4.56 5.26
CA TYR A 357 30.96 5.26 5.41
C TYR A 357 30.94 6.63 4.72
N TRP A 358 31.94 7.48 4.98
CA TRP A 358 32.01 8.83 4.42
C TRP A 358 32.46 8.91 2.95
N ARG A 359 33.00 7.81 2.41
CA ARG A 359 33.55 7.73 1.03
C ARG A 359 32.56 7.11 0.05
N LEU A 360 31.77 6.15 0.51
CA LEU A 360 30.77 5.46 -0.31
C LEU A 360 29.59 6.40 -0.61
N ARG A 361 29.28 6.53 -1.90
CA ARG A 361 28.20 7.38 -2.41
C ARG A 361 27.06 6.52 -2.95
N SER A 362 25.84 7.05 -2.83
CA SER A 362 24.64 6.44 -3.40
C SER A 362 24.54 6.68 -4.90
N VAL A 363 23.92 5.73 -5.60
CA VAL A 363 23.46 5.87 -6.99
C VAL A 363 21.99 6.28 -6.98
N ASN A 364 21.74 7.58 -6.87
CA ASN A 364 20.41 8.22 -6.86
C ASN A 364 19.38 7.56 -5.91
N GLY A 365 19.82 7.05 -4.76
CA GLY A 365 18.97 6.38 -3.77
C GLY A 365 18.54 4.96 -4.13
N VAL A 366 18.96 4.43 -5.29
CA VAL A 366 18.67 3.05 -5.71
C VAL A 366 19.58 2.11 -4.92
N GLU A 367 19.10 1.70 -3.74
CA GLU A 367 19.90 1.05 -2.70
C GLU A 367 20.50 -0.28 -3.12
N ASP A 368 19.74 -1.17 -3.75
CA ASP A 368 20.21 -2.49 -4.18
C ASP A 368 21.34 -2.40 -5.21
N VAL A 369 21.18 -1.57 -6.24
CA VAL A 369 22.24 -1.24 -7.22
C VAL A 369 23.46 -0.63 -6.52
N THR A 370 23.22 0.26 -5.55
CA THR A 370 24.27 0.95 -4.81
C THR A 370 25.09 -0.03 -3.96
N THR A 371 24.44 -0.93 -3.22
CA THR A 371 25.08 -1.95 -2.39
C THR A 371 25.92 -2.91 -3.23
N GLY A 372 25.37 -3.38 -4.37
CA GLY A 372 26.13 -4.18 -5.32
C GLY A 372 27.38 -3.45 -5.85
N LEU A 373 27.26 -2.15 -6.14
CA LEU A 373 28.40 -1.33 -6.57
C LEU A 373 29.45 -1.13 -5.47
N TRP A 374 29.05 -0.98 -4.20
CA TRP A 374 30.02 -0.89 -3.10
C TRP A 374 30.81 -2.19 -2.94
N LEU A 375 30.14 -3.33 -3.03
CA LEU A 375 30.78 -4.64 -2.93
C LEU A 375 31.62 -5.02 -4.16
N MET A 376 31.36 -4.40 -5.32
CA MET A 376 32.25 -4.48 -6.48
C MET A 376 33.68 -4.07 -6.11
N ALA A 377 33.86 -3.05 -5.26
CA ALA A 377 35.18 -2.57 -4.85
C ALA A 377 35.99 -3.60 -4.05
N THR A 378 35.32 -4.58 -3.44
CA THR A 378 35.96 -5.71 -2.73
C THR A 378 36.02 -6.97 -3.56
N GLN A 379 35.54 -6.94 -4.81
CA GLN A 379 35.39 -8.10 -5.70
C GLN A 379 34.48 -9.20 -5.10
N VAL A 380 33.51 -8.82 -4.27
CA VAL A 380 32.45 -9.72 -3.83
C VAL A 380 31.30 -9.62 -4.84
N ARG A 381 30.84 -10.76 -5.34
CA ARG A 381 29.70 -10.86 -6.25
C ARG A 381 28.51 -11.42 -5.50
N VAL A 382 27.32 -11.04 -5.93
CA VAL A 382 26.09 -11.66 -5.43
C VAL A 382 26.08 -13.15 -5.78
N GLU A 383 25.79 -13.97 -4.79
CA GLU A 383 25.47 -15.39 -4.91
C GLU A 383 23.94 -15.51 -5.00
N PRO A 384 23.39 -15.91 -6.16
CA PRO A 384 21.94 -16.03 -6.32
C PRO A 384 21.40 -17.16 -5.45
N THR A 385 20.26 -16.93 -4.80
CA THR A 385 19.49 -17.98 -4.13
C THR A 385 18.04 -17.98 -4.59
N SER A 386 17.51 -19.18 -4.89
CA SER A 386 16.11 -19.37 -5.27
C SER A 386 15.16 -19.40 -4.07
N THR A 387 15.69 -19.47 -2.85
CA THR A 387 14.91 -19.47 -1.61
C THR A 387 14.42 -18.08 -1.20
N PHE A 388 14.92 -17.05 -1.89
CA PHE A 388 14.54 -15.65 -1.71
C PHE A 388 13.66 -15.28 -2.91
N ALA A 389 12.45 -14.79 -2.66
CA ALA A 389 11.45 -14.55 -3.70
C ALA A 389 10.80 -13.18 -3.55
N ILE A 390 10.48 -12.56 -4.68
CA ILE A 390 9.62 -11.37 -4.75
C ILE A 390 8.36 -11.78 -5.51
N LEU A 391 7.18 -11.49 -4.96
CA LEU A 391 5.90 -11.86 -5.58
C LEU A 391 5.47 -10.91 -6.71
N ARG A 392 6.36 -10.69 -7.69
CA ARG A 392 6.10 -9.82 -8.86
C ARG A 392 5.08 -10.40 -9.84
N ALA A 393 4.59 -11.61 -9.58
CA ALA A 393 3.61 -12.33 -10.38
C ALA A 393 2.58 -13.00 -9.45
N PRO A 394 1.38 -13.35 -9.94
CA PRO A 394 0.28 -13.88 -9.13
C PRO A 394 0.54 -15.27 -8.51
N ARG A 395 1.75 -15.82 -8.65
CA ARG A 395 2.13 -17.13 -8.13
C ARG A 395 2.93 -16.97 -6.84
N CYS A 396 2.30 -17.32 -5.73
CA CYS A 396 2.99 -17.55 -4.47
C CYS A 396 3.87 -18.82 -4.56
N LYS A 397 5.04 -18.82 -3.89
CA LYS A 397 5.97 -19.96 -3.80
C LYS A 397 6.03 -20.54 -2.39
N ASN A 398 5.98 -21.87 -2.27
CA ASN A 398 5.99 -22.56 -0.96
C ASN A 398 7.41 -22.77 -0.39
N ASP A 399 8.36 -23.14 -1.25
CA ASP A 399 9.71 -23.55 -0.84
C ASP A 399 10.66 -22.35 -0.76
N VAL A 400 10.27 -21.36 0.05
CA VAL A 400 11.00 -20.09 0.23
C VAL A 400 11.36 -19.87 1.70
N ILE A 401 12.53 -19.27 1.92
CA ILE A 401 12.99 -18.80 3.23
C ILE A 401 12.57 -17.34 3.43
N SER A 402 12.65 -16.53 2.39
CA SER A 402 12.27 -15.12 2.42
C SER A 402 11.39 -14.80 1.22
N VAL A 403 10.25 -14.15 1.47
CA VAL A 403 9.32 -13.76 0.42
C VAL A 403 8.76 -12.36 0.69
N ALA A 404 8.79 -11.51 -0.34
CA ALA A 404 8.43 -10.09 -0.27
C ALA A 404 7.05 -9.76 -0.87
N GLU A 405 6.66 -8.48 -0.72
CA GLU A 405 5.43 -7.86 -1.24
C GLU A 405 4.14 -8.29 -0.54
N PHE A 406 4.15 -8.36 0.80
CA PHE A 406 2.97 -8.68 1.60
C PHE A 406 2.40 -7.50 2.39
N SER A 407 1.10 -7.51 2.61
CA SER A 407 0.39 -6.71 3.60
C SER A 407 0.60 -7.27 5.02
N PRO A 408 0.27 -6.52 6.09
CA PRO A 408 0.27 -7.05 7.46
C PRO A 408 -0.56 -8.34 7.60
N VAL A 409 -1.74 -8.39 6.96
CA VAL A 409 -2.58 -9.60 6.92
C VAL A 409 -1.89 -10.74 6.19
N GLY A 410 -1.20 -10.47 5.07
CA GLY A 410 -0.41 -11.47 4.34
C GLY A 410 0.69 -12.08 5.21
N ILE A 411 1.48 -11.25 5.90
CA ILE A 411 2.55 -11.69 6.83
C ILE A 411 1.99 -12.60 7.91
N ARG A 412 0.88 -12.21 8.56
CA ARG A 412 0.20 -13.02 9.59
C ARG A 412 -0.39 -14.31 9.04
N SER A 413 -0.96 -14.27 7.84
CA SER A 413 -1.54 -15.45 7.18
C SER A 413 -0.47 -16.51 6.89
N ILE A 414 0.70 -16.09 6.40
CA ILE A 414 1.84 -16.99 6.18
C ILE A 414 2.28 -17.61 7.50
N HIS A 415 2.43 -16.80 8.55
CA HIS A 415 2.82 -17.29 9.87
C HIS A 415 1.85 -18.34 10.40
N ALA A 416 0.55 -18.05 10.33
CA ALA A 416 -0.51 -18.95 10.78
C ALA A 416 -0.55 -20.25 9.97
N ASN A 417 -0.21 -20.21 8.67
CA ASN A 417 -0.03 -21.42 7.87
C ASN A 417 1.10 -22.28 8.41
N LEU A 418 2.28 -21.69 8.63
CA LEU A 418 3.47 -22.42 9.08
C LEU A 418 3.31 -22.98 10.49
N LEU A 419 2.70 -22.23 11.41
CA LEU A 419 2.37 -22.74 12.76
C LEU A 419 1.45 -23.96 12.74
N GLN A 420 0.61 -24.08 11.71
CA GLN A 420 -0.29 -25.22 11.49
C GLN A 420 0.31 -26.29 10.57
N ASN A 421 1.60 -26.21 10.28
CA ASN A 421 2.31 -27.11 9.36
C ASN A 421 1.65 -27.16 7.96
N ARG A 422 1.12 -26.03 7.51
CA ARG A 422 0.56 -25.83 6.17
C ARG A 422 1.56 -25.09 5.29
N ASN A 423 1.45 -25.31 3.99
CA ASN A 423 2.26 -24.62 2.98
C ASN A 423 2.08 -23.09 3.05
N VAL A 424 3.15 -22.33 2.77
CA VAL A 424 3.17 -20.85 2.78
C VAL A 424 1.99 -20.27 2.02
N CYS A 425 1.73 -20.77 0.80
CA CYS A 425 0.73 -20.23 -0.11
C CYS A 425 -0.69 -20.74 0.11
N ARG A 426 -0.95 -21.47 1.20
CA ARG A 426 -2.30 -21.96 1.49
C ARG A 426 -3.23 -20.77 1.72
N GLY A 427 -4.26 -20.64 0.88
CA GLY A 427 -5.20 -19.53 0.95
C GLY A 427 -4.62 -18.20 0.49
N TYR A 428 -3.54 -18.22 -0.32
CA TYR A 428 -3.00 -17.03 -0.95
C TYR A 428 -4.06 -16.38 -1.84
N ASP A 429 -4.33 -15.11 -1.58
CA ASP A 429 -5.14 -14.23 -2.40
C ASP A 429 -4.33 -12.97 -2.65
N GLN A 430 -4.13 -12.63 -3.93
CA GLN A 430 -3.22 -11.56 -4.31
C GLN A 430 -3.65 -10.20 -3.73
N ILE A 431 -4.95 -9.92 -3.71
CA ILE A 431 -5.47 -8.66 -3.19
C ILE A 431 -5.27 -8.66 -1.68
N VAL A 432 -5.80 -9.64 -0.96
CA VAL A 432 -5.74 -9.67 0.51
C VAL A 432 -4.31 -9.67 1.03
N TRP A 433 -3.43 -10.45 0.40
CA TRP A 433 -2.07 -10.67 0.89
C TRP A 433 -1.09 -9.60 0.43
N GLN A 434 -1.34 -8.84 -0.65
CA GLN A 434 -0.41 -7.81 -1.14
C GLN A 434 -0.96 -6.39 -1.03
N TRP A 435 -2.28 -6.21 -0.98
CA TRP A 435 -2.90 -4.89 -0.96
C TRP A 435 -2.65 -4.17 0.36
N GLN A 436 -2.34 -2.88 0.27
CA GLN A 436 -2.19 -2.01 1.42
C GLN A 436 -2.90 -0.69 1.13
N GLU A 437 -3.77 -0.27 2.04
CA GLU A 437 -4.27 1.10 2.07
C GLU A 437 -3.09 2.02 2.34
N THR A 438 -2.72 2.86 1.37
CA THR A 438 -1.70 3.88 1.62
C THR A 438 -2.31 5.01 2.43
N VAL A 439 -2.43 4.80 3.74
CA VAL A 439 -2.85 5.87 4.66
C VAL A 439 -1.72 6.89 4.71
N SER A 440 -1.93 8.03 4.05
CA SER A 440 -0.98 9.14 4.10
C SER A 440 -0.85 9.67 5.53
N VAL A 441 0.26 10.34 5.84
CA VAL A 441 0.47 10.96 7.15
C VAL A 441 -0.64 11.98 7.49
N TRP A 442 -1.18 12.67 6.47
CA TRP A 442 -2.35 13.52 6.59
C TRP A 442 -3.64 12.74 6.89
N GLY A 443 -3.82 11.58 6.26
CA GLY A 443 -4.93 10.66 6.54
C GLY A 443 -4.94 10.17 8.00
N MET A 444 -3.77 9.90 8.57
CA MET A 444 -3.65 9.53 9.99
C MET A 444 -4.17 10.64 10.92
N LEU A 445 -3.80 11.89 10.66
CA LEU A 445 -4.29 13.04 11.42
C LEU A 445 -5.81 13.22 11.26
N ALA A 446 -6.31 13.11 10.04
CA ALA A 446 -7.75 13.22 9.75
C ALA A 446 -8.57 12.17 10.52
N LEU A 447 -8.08 10.92 10.64
CA LEU A 447 -8.74 9.86 11.40
C LEU A 447 -8.81 10.14 12.91
N LEU A 448 -7.79 10.80 13.48
CA LEU A 448 -7.81 11.21 14.89
C LEU A 448 -8.74 12.39 15.13
N GLU A 449 -8.71 13.37 14.22
CA GLU A 449 -9.60 14.52 14.28
C GLU A 449 -11.07 14.12 14.06
N ALA A 450 -11.33 13.10 13.23
CA ALA A 450 -12.66 12.54 13.01
C ALA A 450 -13.26 11.93 14.29
N LYS A 451 -12.44 11.34 15.17
CA LYS A 451 -12.89 10.89 16.50
C LYS A 451 -13.09 12.03 17.51
N SER A 452 -12.49 13.21 17.27
CA SER A 452 -12.68 14.42 18.09
C SER A 452 -13.85 15.28 17.59
N ARG A 453 -14.31 15.09 16.35
CA ARG A 453 -15.56 15.69 15.88
C ARG A 453 -16.69 14.91 16.54
N ARG A 454 -17.52 15.62 17.32
CA ARG A 454 -18.88 15.15 17.62
C ARG A 454 -19.52 14.71 16.30
N GLU A 455 -20.31 13.63 16.35
CA GLU A 455 -21.04 13.08 15.21
C GLU A 455 -21.49 14.20 14.27
N PRO A 456 -21.31 14.05 12.93
CA PRO A 456 -21.77 15.07 12.00
C PRO A 456 -23.25 15.31 12.26
N ILE A 457 -23.58 16.52 12.72
CA ILE A 457 -24.96 16.91 13.03
C ILE A 457 -25.75 16.75 11.73
N GLN A 458 -26.77 15.89 11.75
CA GLN A 458 -27.66 15.70 10.60
C GLN A 458 -28.44 16.98 10.33
N LEU A 459 -27.98 17.77 9.35
CA LEU A 459 -28.82 18.77 8.71
C LEU A 459 -30.01 18.06 8.06
N GLN A 460 -31.22 18.37 8.51
CA GLN A 460 -32.45 17.91 7.89
C GLN A 460 -32.82 18.89 6.79
N ILE A 461 -32.76 18.41 5.54
CA ILE A 461 -33.05 19.22 4.36
C ILE A 461 -34.34 18.69 3.72
N GLU A 462 -35.38 19.50 3.74
CA GLU A 462 -36.68 19.18 3.13
C GLU A 462 -36.99 20.18 2.03
N ALA A 463 -37.32 19.71 0.82
CA ALA A 463 -37.65 20.59 -0.30
C ALA A 463 -39.10 20.38 -0.76
N TYR A 464 -39.84 21.48 -0.90
CA TYR A 464 -41.24 21.50 -1.29
C TYR A 464 -41.44 22.37 -2.53
N THR A 465 -42.27 21.90 -3.45
CA THR A 465 -42.67 22.65 -4.64
C THR A 465 -43.92 23.47 -4.35
N TYR A 466 -44.00 24.67 -4.89
CA TYR A 466 -45.19 25.51 -4.83
C TYR A 466 -45.48 26.14 -6.19
N ASP A 467 -46.77 26.29 -6.51
CA ASP A 467 -47.22 26.97 -7.71
C ASP A 467 -47.08 28.48 -7.50
N ILE A 468 -46.61 29.17 -8.53
CA ILE A 468 -46.53 30.63 -8.53
C ILE A 468 -47.81 31.15 -9.18
N ASP A 469 -48.63 31.84 -8.40
CA ASP A 469 -49.96 32.32 -8.77
C ASP A 469 -50.05 32.79 -10.23
N HIS A 470 -50.89 32.12 -11.01
CA HIS A 470 -51.19 32.39 -12.43
C HIS A 470 -50.05 32.19 -13.44
N SER A 471 -48.98 31.46 -13.08
CA SER A 471 -47.95 31.01 -14.02
C SER A 471 -47.89 29.47 -14.09
N GLU A 472 -47.46 28.90 -15.23
CA GLU A 472 -47.11 27.46 -15.33
C GLU A 472 -45.76 27.13 -14.65
N ALA A 473 -45.18 28.08 -13.90
CA ALA A 473 -43.87 27.94 -13.28
C ALA A 473 -44.00 27.44 -11.83
N VAL A 474 -43.17 26.45 -11.49
CA VAL A 474 -43.11 25.86 -10.15
C VAL A 474 -41.85 26.32 -9.45
N GLY A 475 -41.99 26.90 -8.26
CA GLY A 475 -40.88 27.25 -7.38
C GLY A 475 -40.53 26.08 -6.45
N VAL A 476 -39.31 26.07 -5.91
CA VAL A 476 -38.89 25.13 -4.86
C VAL A 476 -38.42 25.89 -3.64
N THR A 477 -38.98 25.55 -2.48
CA THR A 477 -38.51 26.02 -1.18
C THR A 477 -37.84 24.89 -0.44
N THR A 478 -36.58 25.08 -0.07
CA THR A 478 -35.85 24.17 0.80
C THR A 478 -35.87 24.70 2.22
N ILE A 479 -36.23 23.84 3.17
CA ILE A 479 -36.18 24.06 4.60
C ILE A 479 -34.96 23.31 5.13
N ILE A 480 -34.11 24.00 5.89
CA ILE A 480 -32.92 23.42 6.51
C ILE A 480 -33.04 23.60 8.02
N SER A 481 -33.08 22.49 8.74
CA SER A 481 -33.16 22.47 10.20
C SER A 481 -32.13 21.54 10.81
N THR A 482 -31.88 21.72 12.10
CA THR A 482 -31.19 20.74 12.94
C THR A 482 -32.22 20.15 13.92
N PRO A 483 -31.94 19.01 14.58
CA PRO A 483 -32.83 18.47 15.61
C PRO A 483 -33.13 19.43 16.78
N THR A 484 -32.32 20.49 16.94
CA THR A 484 -32.36 21.40 18.08
C THR A 484 -32.69 22.86 17.72
N GLN A 485 -32.77 23.22 16.43
CA GLN A 485 -33.03 24.60 15.99
C GLN A 485 -34.06 24.68 14.86
N ALA A 486 -34.84 25.77 14.85
CA ALA A 486 -35.91 26.00 13.88
C ALA A 486 -35.38 26.14 12.45
N GLY A 487 -36.13 25.60 11.48
CA GLY A 487 -35.67 25.53 10.08
C GLY A 487 -35.67 26.88 9.35
N ILE A 488 -34.58 27.16 8.63
CA ILE A 488 -34.50 28.29 7.68
C ILE A 488 -35.13 27.91 6.35
N LYS A 489 -35.82 28.84 5.69
CA LYS A 489 -36.43 28.60 4.38
C LYS A 489 -35.68 29.37 3.29
N VAL A 490 -35.27 28.68 2.24
CA VAL A 490 -34.60 29.27 1.07
C VAL A 490 -35.31 28.82 -0.19
N SER A 491 -35.84 29.76 -0.96
CA SER A 491 -36.57 29.47 -2.19
C SER A 491 -35.73 29.76 -3.44
N CYS A 492 -35.92 28.94 -4.47
CA CYS A 492 -35.42 29.15 -5.82
C CYS A 492 -36.52 28.93 -6.85
N LEU A 493 -36.29 29.49 -8.03
CA LEU A 493 -37.03 29.14 -9.23
C LEU A 493 -36.09 28.35 -10.13
N PRO A 494 -36.19 27.00 -10.17
CA PRO A 494 -35.19 26.20 -10.88
C PRO A 494 -35.15 26.43 -12.40
N SER A 495 -36.15 27.10 -12.96
CA SER A 495 -36.15 27.49 -14.35
C SER A 495 -35.33 28.74 -14.67
N SER A 496 -34.88 29.49 -13.65
CA SER A 496 -34.08 30.71 -13.82
C SER A 496 -32.81 30.75 -12.97
N GLU A 497 -32.54 29.74 -12.14
CA GLU A 497 -31.41 29.71 -11.23
C GLU A 497 -30.68 28.36 -11.28
N THR A 498 -29.35 28.40 -11.32
CA THR A 498 -28.52 27.19 -11.35
C THR A 498 -28.44 26.54 -9.96
N LEU A 499 -28.16 25.24 -9.92
CA LEU A 499 -27.90 24.54 -8.66
C LEU A 499 -26.70 25.14 -7.91
N SER A 500 -25.68 25.63 -8.62
CA SER A 500 -24.49 26.25 -8.03
C SER A 500 -24.86 27.52 -7.27
N ASP A 501 -25.59 28.43 -7.92
CA ASP A 501 -26.02 29.69 -7.30
C ASP A 501 -26.95 29.45 -6.11
N TYR A 502 -27.90 28.53 -6.28
CA TYR A 502 -28.83 28.18 -5.22
C TYR A 502 -28.13 27.54 -4.01
N SER A 503 -27.24 26.57 -4.25
CA SER A 503 -26.49 25.90 -3.18
C SER A 503 -25.56 26.87 -2.43
N SER A 504 -24.98 27.85 -3.13
CA SER A 504 -24.18 28.92 -2.52
C SER A 504 -25.01 29.82 -1.59
N ARG A 505 -26.22 30.22 -2.03
CA ARG A 505 -27.15 30.98 -1.19
C ARG A 505 -27.61 30.18 0.03
N VAL A 506 -27.97 28.92 -0.18
CA VAL A 506 -28.33 28.01 0.90
C VAL A 506 -27.19 27.88 1.90
N CYS A 507 -25.96 27.67 1.44
CA CYS A 507 -24.81 27.54 2.33
C CYS A 507 -24.53 28.82 3.11
N THR A 508 -24.72 29.98 2.48
CA THR A 508 -24.60 31.29 3.14
C THR A 508 -25.61 31.43 4.28
N GLN A 509 -26.87 31.02 4.06
CA GLN A 509 -27.90 31.07 5.09
C GLN A 509 -27.62 30.08 6.24
N ILE A 510 -27.05 28.91 5.94
CA ILE A 510 -26.61 27.94 6.94
C ILE A 510 -25.51 28.53 7.82
N HIS A 511 -24.47 29.13 7.24
CA HIS A 511 -23.38 29.74 8.02
C HIS A 511 -23.84 30.92 8.89
N LEU A 512 -24.87 31.66 8.44
CA LEU A 512 -25.42 32.78 9.20
C LEU A 512 -26.28 32.34 10.40
N HIS A 513 -27.03 31.25 10.26
CA HIS A 513 -28.00 30.81 11.27
C HIS A 513 -27.54 29.63 12.12
N PHE A 514 -26.54 28.88 11.65
CA PHE A 514 -25.91 27.73 12.31
C PHE A 514 -24.37 27.89 12.40
N PRO A 515 -23.85 29.00 12.97
CA PRO A 515 -22.42 29.31 12.93
C PRO A 515 -21.56 28.41 13.83
N ASN A 516 -22.14 27.69 14.79
CA ASN A 516 -21.43 26.82 15.72
C ASN A 516 -21.54 25.33 15.33
N GLU A 517 -22.30 25.03 14.28
CA GLU A 517 -22.71 23.68 13.89
C GLU A 517 -22.10 23.25 12.55
N VAL A 518 -21.45 24.16 11.83
CA VAL A 518 -20.87 23.94 10.50
C VAL A 518 -19.44 24.45 10.44
N ASP A 519 -18.48 23.54 10.57
CA ASP A 519 -17.05 23.83 10.38
C ASP A 519 -16.63 23.52 8.94
N SER A 520 -15.98 24.49 8.28
CA SER A 520 -15.24 24.39 7.00
C SER A 520 -16.04 24.53 5.67
N PRO A 521 -15.42 25.12 4.61
CA PRO A 521 -15.97 25.19 3.24
C PRO A 521 -16.26 23.84 2.56
N SER A 522 -15.76 22.72 3.11
CA SER A 522 -16.11 21.36 2.68
C SER A 522 -17.59 21.02 2.91
N SER A 523 -18.23 21.63 3.90
CA SER A 523 -19.65 21.44 4.22
C SER A 523 -20.60 21.97 3.13
N CYS A 524 -20.24 23.07 2.45
CA CYS A 524 -21.05 23.63 1.36
C CYS A 524 -21.13 22.67 0.16
N ARG A 525 -20.04 21.93 -0.11
CA ARG A 525 -20.01 20.94 -1.18
C ARG A 525 -20.94 19.77 -0.85
N GLU A 526 -20.97 19.31 0.39
CA GLU A 526 -21.89 18.27 0.85
C GLU A 526 -23.35 18.74 0.77
N VAL A 527 -23.64 19.96 1.21
CA VAL A 527 -24.98 20.57 1.07
C VAL A 527 -25.41 20.66 -0.39
N ALA A 528 -24.51 21.07 -1.31
CA ALA A 528 -24.80 21.10 -2.74
C ALA A 528 -25.11 19.69 -3.31
N MET A 529 -24.37 18.66 -2.89
CA MET A 529 -24.64 17.27 -3.28
C MET A 529 -25.98 16.76 -2.75
N MET A 530 -26.32 17.07 -1.50
CA MET A 530 -27.61 16.72 -0.91
C MET A 530 -28.77 17.39 -1.64
N LEU A 531 -28.66 18.70 -1.91
CA LEU A 531 -29.65 19.44 -2.70
C LEU A 531 -29.83 18.84 -4.08
N ARG A 532 -28.73 18.48 -4.76
CA ARG A 532 -28.78 17.81 -6.08
C ARG A 532 -29.59 16.53 -6.03
N ALA A 533 -29.30 15.65 -5.07
CA ALA A 533 -30.00 14.37 -4.91
C ALA A 533 -31.50 14.56 -4.58
N HIS A 534 -31.85 15.59 -3.80
CA HIS A 534 -33.24 15.94 -3.52
C HIS A 534 -33.97 16.45 -4.77
N PHE A 535 -33.35 17.36 -5.52
CA PHE A 535 -33.91 17.88 -6.76
C PHE A 535 -34.09 16.79 -7.81
N GLN A 536 -33.14 15.87 -7.96
CA GLN A 536 -33.25 14.73 -8.87
C GLN A 536 -34.46 13.84 -8.54
N ARG A 537 -34.63 13.47 -7.26
CA ARG A 537 -35.79 12.68 -6.81
C ARG A 537 -37.12 13.39 -7.02
N ARG A 538 -37.14 14.73 -6.94
CA ARG A 538 -38.36 15.51 -7.17
C ARG A 538 -38.65 15.66 -8.66
N TYR A 539 -37.62 15.93 -9.47
CA TYR A 539 -37.69 16.01 -10.92
C TYR A 539 -38.30 14.73 -11.51
N GLN A 540 -37.77 13.56 -11.15
CA GLN A 540 -38.28 12.26 -11.59
C GLN A 540 -39.77 12.07 -11.26
N ARG A 541 -40.18 12.41 -10.03
CA ARG A 541 -41.59 12.31 -9.62
C ARG A 541 -42.52 13.24 -10.43
N MET A 542 -42.06 14.43 -10.80
CA MET A 542 -42.88 15.37 -11.59
C MET A 542 -42.96 14.98 -13.07
N GLU A 543 -41.87 14.43 -13.61
CA GLU A 543 -41.79 13.87 -14.96
C GLU A 543 -42.75 12.67 -15.11
N GLU A 544 -42.74 11.74 -14.14
CA GLU A 544 -43.64 10.58 -14.12
C GLU A 544 -45.13 10.96 -14.08
N HIS A 545 -45.49 12.00 -13.31
CA HIS A 545 -46.88 12.42 -13.11
C HIS A 545 -47.35 13.49 -14.11
N ARG A 546 -46.50 13.93 -15.05
CA ARG A 546 -46.76 15.04 -16.01
C ARG A 546 -47.36 16.28 -15.35
N ALA A 547 -46.85 16.63 -14.18
CA ALA A 547 -47.43 17.69 -13.34
C ALA A 547 -47.11 19.12 -13.84
N ILE A 548 -46.19 19.28 -14.79
CA ILE A 548 -45.68 20.56 -15.29
C ILE A 548 -45.45 20.45 -16.82
N ASN A 549 -45.55 21.58 -17.54
CA ASN A 549 -45.20 21.70 -18.96
C ASN A 549 -43.76 21.24 -19.25
N ASN A 550 -43.58 20.45 -20.32
CA ASN A 550 -42.30 19.87 -20.74
C ASN A 550 -41.18 20.91 -20.93
N SER A 551 -41.52 22.13 -21.38
CA SER A 551 -40.52 23.20 -21.56
C SER A 551 -39.90 23.65 -20.24
N TRP A 552 -40.66 23.64 -19.14
CA TRP A 552 -40.14 23.97 -17.82
C TRP A 552 -39.35 22.81 -17.20
N LEU A 553 -39.74 21.57 -17.44
CA LEU A 553 -38.96 20.40 -17.04
C LEU A 553 -37.57 20.39 -17.72
N GLU A 554 -37.50 20.70 -19.02
CA GLU A 554 -36.20 20.82 -19.68
C GLU A 554 -35.32 21.93 -19.09
N LEU A 555 -35.90 23.09 -18.75
CA LEU A 555 -35.15 24.15 -18.07
C LEU A 555 -34.62 23.73 -16.69
N TRP A 556 -35.41 22.97 -15.91
CA TRP A 556 -34.94 22.39 -14.65
C TRP A 556 -33.80 21.40 -14.90
N ARG A 557 -33.91 20.57 -15.93
CA ARG A 557 -32.87 19.60 -16.30
C ARG A 557 -31.55 20.29 -16.62
N VAL A 558 -31.61 21.39 -17.38
CA VAL A 558 -30.43 22.20 -17.72
C VAL A 558 -29.84 22.87 -16.47
N ASN A 559 -30.63 23.65 -15.74
CA ASN A 559 -30.11 24.49 -14.65
C ASN A 559 -29.66 23.70 -13.41
N LEU A 560 -30.30 22.54 -13.14
CA LEU A 560 -30.01 21.75 -11.93
C LEU A 560 -29.06 20.57 -12.18
N PHE A 561 -29.05 20.02 -13.39
CA PHE A 561 -28.35 18.74 -13.65
C PHE A 561 -27.38 18.76 -14.83
N SER A 562 -27.40 19.78 -15.70
CA SER A 562 -26.36 19.91 -16.73
C SER A 562 -25.06 20.44 -16.12
N THR A 563 -23.98 19.73 -16.36
CA THR A 563 -22.62 20.18 -16.05
C THR A 563 -21.98 20.59 -17.37
N ASN A 564 -22.09 21.86 -17.74
CA ASN A 564 -21.22 22.43 -18.77
C ASN A 564 -20.42 23.59 -18.18
N SER A 565 -19.15 23.30 -17.92
CA SER A 565 -18.05 24.21 -18.22
C SER A 565 -18.24 24.82 -19.61
N GLU A 566 -17.98 26.12 -19.74
CA GLU A 566 -17.99 26.91 -21.00
C GLU A 566 -19.35 27.35 -21.54
N GLN A 567 -19.92 28.42 -20.95
CA GLN A 567 -20.69 29.43 -21.69
C GLN A 567 -20.91 30.70 -20.82
N LEU A 568 -19.81 31.41 -20.62
CA LEU A 568 -19.78 32.81 -20.18
C LEU A 568 -19.04 33.60 -21.26
N HIS A 569 -19.61 33.65 -22.47
CA HIS A 569 -19.28 34.65 -23.49
C HIS A 569 -20.45 34.80 -24.48
N SER A 570 -21.36 35.71 -24.13
CA SER A 570 -21.97 36.66 -25.07
C SER A 570 -22.26 37.96 -24.34
#